data_AF-X0YJD6-F1
#
_entry.id   AF-X0YJD6-F1
#
_cell.length_a   1.000
_cell.length_b   1.000
_cell.length_c   1.000
_cell.angle_alpha   90.00
_cell.angle_beta   90.00
_cell.angle_gamma   90.00
#
_symmetry.space_group_name_H-M   'P 1'
#
loop_
_entity.id
_entity.type
_entity.pdbx_description
1 polymer ?
#
loop_
_entity_poly.entity_id
_entity_poly.type
_entity_poly.pdbx_seq_one_letter_code
_entity_poly.pdbx_strand_id
1 'polypeptide(L)'
;SQDTTKKIVQASGALVIDADSIEENILQRMQLYRAASNGKSIKAFVNIGGTTPNYGNTLASITYPNGLVINGPKIPDHPERGLIFEYQNLGIPIIHLLNIRDLAVKNGLPIDPIPLPEIGEEGVYRRVTYNKYIIILVIGIEFLYLFWVLKIRHK
;
A
#
# COMPACT_ATOMS: atom_id res chain seq x y z
N SER A 1 -19.96 21.50 -20.68
CA SER A 1 -18.83 21.15 -19.80
C SER A 1 -19.12 19.85 -19.05
N GLN A 2 -20.18 19.75 -18.22
CA GLN A 2 -20.56 18.48 -17.59
C GLN A 2 -21.32 17.52 -18.52
N ASP A 3 -22.25 18.04 -19.34
CA ASP A 3 -23.01 17.19 -20.28
C ASP A 3 -22.13 16.49 -21.32
N THR A 4 -21.07 17.16 -21.76
CA THR A 4 -20.07 16.59 -22.66
C THR A 4 -19.33 15.42 -22.00
N THR A 5 -18.94 15.59 -20.73
CA THR A 5 -18.30 14.53 -19.94
C THR A 5 -19.26 13.35 -19.73
N LYS A 6 -20.53 13.62 -19.38
CA LYS A 6 -21.56 12.56 -19.25
C LYS A 6 -21.71 11.77 -20.55
N LYS A 7 -21.77 12.44 -21.70
CA LYS A 7 -21.84 11.77 -23.02
C LYS A 7 -20.60 10.93 -23.34
N ILE A 8 -19.40 11.44 -23.06
CA ILE A 8 -18.15 10.69 -23.27
C ILE A 8 -18.11 9.43 -22.40
N VAL A 9 -18.48 9.55 -21.13
CA VAL A 9 -18.48 8.42 -20.21
C VAL A 9 -19.55 7.39 -20.59
N GLN A 10 -20.74 7.83 -20.99
CA GLN A 10 -21.77 6.93 -21.51
C GLN A 10 -21.30 6.16 -22.76
N ALA A 11 -20.53 6.82 -23.64
CA ALA A 11 -19.98 6.21 -24.84
C ALA A 11 -18.80 5.26 -24.57
N SER A 12 -18.12 5.37 -23.42
CA SER A 12 -16.93 4.56 -23.12
C SER A 12 -17.26 3.16 -22.58
N GLY A 13 -18.52 2.91 -22.19
CA GLY A 13 -18.94 1.67 -21.54
C GLY A 13 -18.39 1.50 -20.12
N ALA A 14 -17.76 2.54 -19.55
CA ALA A 14 -17.27 2.50 -18.19
C ALA A 14 -18.45 2.57 -17.20
N LEU A 15 -18.31 1.85 -16.08
CA LEU A 15 -19.24 2.01 -14.95
C LEU A 15 -19.15 3.42 -14.40
N VAL A 16 -20.31 4.07 -14.27
CA VAL A 16 -20.44 5.43 -13.72
C VAL A 16 -21.07 5.36 -12.34
N ILE A 17 -20.45 6.03 -11.38
CA ILE A 17 -21.04 6.29 -10.07
C ILE A 17 -21.59 7.71 -10.12
N ASP A 18 -22.91 7.81 -10.28
CA ASP A 18 -23.67 9.07 -10.21
C ASP A 18 -24.48 8.99 -8.92
N ALA A 19 -24.06 9.74 -7.90
CA ALA A 19 -24.62 9.70 -6.56
C ALA A 19 -24.98 11.12 -6.14
N ASP A 20 -26.10 11.27 -5.42
CA ASP A 20 -26.63 12.58 -5.06
C ASP A 20 -25.89 13.20 -3.85
N SER A 21 -25.10 12.39 -3.13
CA SER A 21 -24.29 12.82 -2.00
C SER A 21 -22.92 12.12 -1.98
N ILE A 22 -21.96 12.70 -1.24
CA ILE A 22 -20.66 12.08 -1.01
C ILE A 22 -20.79 10.79 -0.21
N GLU A 23 -21.67 10.76 0.80
CA GLU A 23 -21.96 9.57 1.58
C GLU A 23 -22.43 8.41 0.69
N GLU A 24 -23.40 8.69 -0.18
CA GLU A 24 -23.87 7.69 -1.14
C GLU A 24 -22.76 7.25 -2.10
N ASN A 25 -21.94 8.19 -2.60
CA ASN A 25 -20.81 7.85 -3.46
C ASN A 25 -19.82 6.89 -2.77
N ILE A 26 -19.51 7.14 -1.50
CA ILE A 26 -18.66 6.29 -0.66
C ILE A 26 -19.29 4.89 -0.54
N LEU A 27 -20.58 4.81 -0.21
CA LEU A 27 -21.31 3.54 -0.06
C LEU A 27 -21.34 2.74 -1.36
N GLN A 28 -21.64 3.37 -2.50
CA GLN A 28 -21.64 2.71 -3.81
C GLN A 28 -20.25 2.15 -4.16
N ARG A 29 -19.17 2.88 -3.85
CA ARG A 29 -17.79 2.38 -4.05
C ARG A 29 -17.45 1.21 -3.13
N MET A 30 -17.83 1.28 -1.86
CA MET A 30 -17.67 0.17 -0.92
C MET A 30 -18.36 -1.11 -1.42
N GLN A 31 -19.58 -0.98 -1.91
CA GLN A 31 -20.34 -2.09 -2.49
C GLN A 31 -19.66 -2.65 -3.75
N LEU A 32 -19.23 -1.76 -4.65
CA LEU A 32 -18.51 -2.13 -5.88
C LEU A 32 -17.24 -2.93 -5.56
N TYR A 33 -16.41 -2.47 -4.62
CA TYR A 33 -15.17 -3.15 -4.27
C TYR A 33 -15.43 -4.51 -3.60
N ARG A 34 -16.49 -4.61 -2.78
CA ARG A 34 -16.91 -5.87 -2.17
C ARG A 34 -17.45 -6.86 -3.21
N ALA A 35 -18.22 -6.40 -4.19
CA ALA A 35 -18.71 -7.25 -5.28
C ALA A 35 -17.54 -7.76 -6.13
N ALA A 36 -16.61 -6.86 -6.49
CA ALA A 36 -15.42 -7.18 -7.27
C ALA A 36 -14.44 -8.14 -6.54
N SER A 37 -14.52 -8.25 -5.21
CA SER A 37 -13.65 -9.15 -4.45
C SER A 37 -14.02 -10.63 -4.59
N ASN A 38 -15.17 -10.96 -5.22
CA ASN A 38 -15.66 -12.32 -5.40
C ASN A 38 -15.64 -13.16 -4.11
N GLY A 39 -16.09 -12.56 -3.00
CA GLY A 39 -16.14 -13.18 -1.68
C GLY A 39 -14.79 -13.23 -0.94
N LYS A 40 -13.69 -12.79 -1.55
CA LYS A 40 -12.40 -12.66 -0.86
C LYS A 40 -12.39 -11.42 0.02
N SER A 41 -11.71 -11.50 1.16
CA SER A 41 -11.49 -10.33 2.02
C SER A 41 -10.54 -9.33 1.35
N ILE A 42 -10.88 -8.04 1.36
CA ILE A 42 -9.98 -6.96 0.96
C ILE A 42 -8.84 -6.89 1.97
N LYS A 43 -7.59 -6.92 1.50
CA LYS A 43 -6.38 -6.96 2.35
C LYS A 43 -5.68 -5.60 2.48
N ALA A 44 -5.94 -4.69 1.57
CA ALA A 44 -5.45 -3.32 1.61
C ALA A 44 -6.37 -2.43 0.78
N PHE A 45 -6.48 -1.15 1.14
CA PHE A 45 -7.11 -0.13 0.32
C PHE A 45 -6.04 0.84 -0.19
N VAL A 46 -6.04 1.09 -1.50
CA VAL A 46 -5.09 2.01 -2.15
C VAL A 46 -5.84 3.29 -2.52
N ASN A 47 -5.54 4.39 -1.81
CA ASN A 47 -6.05 5.70 -2.18
C ASN A 47 -5.07 6.39 -3.13
N ILE A 48 -5.58 6.89 -4.26
CA ILE A 48 -4.83 7.67 -5.23
C ILE A 48 -5.46 9.06 -5.32
N GLY A 49 -4.64 10.09 -5.11
CA GLY A 49 -5.08 11.48 -5.16
C GLY A 49 -5.98 11.89 -3.99
N GLY A 50 -6.69 13.02 -4.20
CA GLY A 50 -7.43 13.73 -3.15
C GLY A 50 -8.92 13.91 -3.46
N THR A 51 -9.52 13.03 -4.25
CA THR A 51 -10.96 13.14 -4.55
C THR A 51 -11.79 12.99 -3.28
N THR A 52 -12.82 13.81 -3.11
CA THR A 52 -13.64 13.86 -1.89
C THR A 52 -14.16 12.49 -1.41
N PRO A 53 -14.71 11.59 -2.27
CA PRO A 53 -15.16 10.28 -1.81
C PRO A 53 -14.03 9.37 -1.29
N ASN A 54 -12.80 9.55 -1.79
CA ASN A 54 -11.68 8.73 -1.34
C ASN A 54 -11.02 9.31 -0.08
N TYR A 55 -10.73 10.61 -0.10
CA TYR A 55 -9.94 11.29 0.90
C TYR A 55 -10.77 11.80 2.08
N GLY A 56 -12.04 12.12 1.84
CA GLY A 56 -12.94 12.74 2.80
C GLY A 56 -12.95 14.26 2.72
N ASN A 57 -14.00 14.84 3.31
CA ASN A 57 -14.17 16.29 3.47
C ASN A 57 -14.10 16.68 4.95
N THR A 58 -13.12 16.13 5.68
CA THR A 58 -12.97 16.37 7.12
C THR A 58 -11.58 16.91 7.45
N LEU A 59 -11.43 17.62 8.57
CA LEU A 59 -10.12 18.10 9.04
C LEU A 59 -9.12 16.95 9.26
N ALA A 60 -9.60 15.79 9.68
CA ALA A 60 -8.77 14.59 9.86
C ALA A 60 -8.17 14.09 8.53
N SER A 61 -8.85 14.35 7.41
CA SER A 61 -8.38 13.96 6.08
C SER A 61 -7.09 14.69 5.74
N ILE A 62 -7.01 15.99 6.03
CA ILE A 62 -5.87 16.87 5.73
C ILE A 62 -4.55 16.34 6.32
N THR A 63 -4.62 15.72 7.51
CA THR A 63 -3.45 15.22 8.24
C THR A 63 -3.22 13.73 8.04
N TYR A 64 -3.96 13.08 7.14
CA TYR A 64 -3.79 11.66 6.88
C TYR A 64 -2.41 11.38 6.25
N PRO A 65 -1.60 10.46 6.81
CA PRO A 65 -0.23 10.24 6.34
C PRO A 65 -0.18 9.62 4.94
N ASN A 66 0.78 10.06 4.11
CA ASN A 66 1.11 9.41 2.84
C ASN A 66 1.90 8.10 3.07
N GLY A 67 1.78 7.15 2.14
CA GLY A 67 2.47 5.86 2.20
C GLY A 67 1.63 4.75 2.83
N LEU A 68 2.30 3.75 3.42
CA LEU A 68 1.66 2.63 4.12
C LEU A 68 1.21 3.06 5.52
N VAL A 69 -0.08 2.92 5.80
CA VAL A 69 -0.72 3.29 7.05
C VAL A 69 -1.43 2.06 7.62
N ILE A 70 -0.86 1.52 8.70
CA ILE A 70 -1.44 0.38 9.45
C ILE A 70 -2.22 0.91 10.66
N ASN A 71 -1.68 1.94 11.33
CA ASN A 71 -2.30 2.63 12.45
C ASN A 71 -2.51 4.10 12.05
N GLY A 72 -3.70 4.42 11.57
CA GLY A 72 -4.02 5.76 11.10
C GLY A 72 -4.50 6.71 12.22
N PRO A 73 -4.79 7.97 11.88
CA PRO A 73 -5.28 8.97 12.83
C PRO A 73 -6.68 8.61 13.36
N LYS A 74 -7.17 9.35 14.37
CA LYS A 74 -8.53 9.17 14.89
C LYS A 74 -9.55 9.27 13.75
N ILE A 75 -10.44 8.28 13.67
CA ILE A 75 -11.52 8.24 12.68
C ILE A 75 -12.53 9.34 13.03
N PRO A 76 -12.83 10.27 12.12
CA PRO A 76 -13.85 11.29 12.34
C PRO A 76 -15.25 10.65 12.31
N ASP A 77 -16.12 11.15 13.18
CA ASP A 77 -17.55 10.80 13.19
C ASP A 77 -18.28 11.71 12.19
N HIS A 78 -18.15 11.39 10.91
CA HIS A 78 -18.74 12.17 9.82
C HIS A 78 -19.06 11.25 8.62
N PRO A 79 -20.24 11.38 7.97
CA PRO A 79 -20.62 10.52 6.84
C PRO A 79 -19.71 10.71 5.62
N GLU A 80 -19.19 11.92 5.43
CA GLU A 80 -18.24 12.24 4.34
C GLU A 80 -16.77 12.05 4.75
N ARG A 81 -16.49 11.15 5.71
CA ARG A 81 -15.11 10.87 6.13
C ARG A 81 -14.25 10.30 5.01
N GLY A 82 -14.84 9.68 3.98
CA GLY A 82 -14.13 9.16 2.82
C GLY A 82 -13.64 7.73 3.01
N LEU A 83 -13.39 7.06 1.89
CA LEU A 83 -13.02 5.64 1.86
C LEU A 83 -11.75 5.33 2.66
N ILE A 84 -10.78 6.24 2.76
CA ILE A 84 -9.58 6.02 3.59
C ILE A 84 -9.96 5.70 5.05
N PHE A 85 -10.95 6.41 5.61
CA PHE A 85 -11.40 6.20 6.98
C PHE A 85 -12.38 5.05 7.09
N GLU A 86 -13.21 4.77 6.07
CA GLU A 86 -14.04 3.56 6.03
C GLU A 86 -13.19 2.29 6.09
N TYR A 87 -12.17 2.19 5.25
CA TYR A 87 -11.28 1.03 5.23
C TYR A 87 -10.40 0.96 6.48
N GLN A 88 -9.97 2.11 7.03
CA GLN A 88 -9.29 2.13 8.32
C GLN A 88 -10.21 1.60 9.44
N ASN A 89 -11.49 1.97 9.45
CA ASN A 89 -12.47 1.50 10.43
C ASN A 89 -12.70 -0.03 10.36
N LEU A 90 -12.50 -0.62 9.17
CA LEU A 90 -12.53 -2.06 8.96
C LEU A 90 -11.23 -2.77 9.37
N GLY A 91 -10.23 -2.04 9.87
CA GLY A 91 -8.91 -2.58 10.20
C GLY A 91 -8.09 -2.98 8.97
N ILE A 92 -8.41 -2.43 7.79
CA ILE A 92 -7.72 -2.72 6.54
C ILE A 92 -6.57 -1.70 6.36
N PRO A 93 -5.32 -2.16 6.13
CA PRO A 93 -4.19 -1.28 5.85
C PRO A 93 -4.44 -0.37 4.64
N ILE A 94 -4.00 0.88 4.75
CA ILE A 94 -4.17 1.89 3.70
C ILE A 94 -2.82 2.17 3.02
N ILE A 95 -2.81 2.27 1.70
CA ILE A 95 -1.70 2.84 0.94
C ILE A 95 -2.20 4.17 0.36
N HIS A 96 -1.73 5.29 0.90
CA HIS A 96 -2.17 6.61 0.51
C HIS A 96 -1.16 7.32 -0.40
N LEU A 97 -1.56 7.57 -1.65
CA LEU A 97 -0.74 8.15 -2.71
C LEU A 97 -1.30 9.53 -3.12
N LEU A 98 -1.04 10.57 -2.33
CA LEU A 98 -1.43 11.95 -2.66
C LEU A 98 -0.23 12.80 -3.06
N ASN A 99 0.84 12.80 -2.25
CA ASN A 99 2.04 13.56 -2.53
C ASN A 99 3.18 12.64 -3.01
N ILE A 100 3.17 12.29 -4.30
CA ILE A 100 4.13 11.34 -4.88
C ILE A 100 5.58 11.83 -4.81
N ARG A 101 5.81 13.15 -4.88
CA ARG A 101 7.17 13.73 -4.78
C ARG A 101 7.72 13.57 -3.37
N ASP A 102 6.94 13.95 -2.35
CA ASP A 102 7.32 13.74 -0.94
C ASP A 102 7.52 12.26 -0.64
N LEU A 103 6.64 11.39 -1.15
CA LEU A 103 6.77 9.96 -0.98
C LEU A 103 8.05 9.41 -1.62
N ALA A 104 8.41 9.88 -2.82
CA ALA A 104 9.66 9.50 -3.48
C ALA A 104 10.88 9.91 -2.64
N VAL A 105 10.93 11.17 -2.20
CA VAL A 105 12.04 11.68 -1.36
C VAL A 105 12.18 10.88 -0.06
N LYS A 106 11.07 10.64 0.64
CA LYS A 106 11.06 9.87 1.91
C LYS A 106 11.56 8.43 1.76
N ASN A 107 11.40 7.85 0.57
CA ASN A 107 11.81 6.48 0.29
C ASN A 107 13.13 6.41 -0.51
N GLY A 108 13.84 7.53 -0.68
CA GLY A 108 15.11 7.58 -1.40
C GLY A 108 14.98 7.29 -2.90
N LEU A 109 13.80 7.48 -3.48
CA LEU A 109 13.55 7.30 -4.90
C LEU A 109 13.83 8.61 -5.65
N PRO A 110 14.51 8.56 -6.81
CA PRO A 110 14.72 9.74 -7.63
C PRO A 110 13.38 10.23 -8.19
N ILE A 111 13.19 11.55 -8.22
CA ILE A 111 12.04 12.16 -8.89
C ILE A 111 12.44 12.41 -10.34
N ASP A 112 11.69 11.82 -11.27
CA ASP A 112 11.87 12.01 -12.71
C ASP A 112 13.32 11.73 -13.18
N PRO A 113 13.87 10.52 -12.90
CA PRO A 113 15.23 10.18 -13.29
C PRO A 113 15.39 10.11 -14.81
N ILE A 114 16.48 10.69 -15.30
CA ILE A 114 16.89 10.60 -16.71
C ILE A 114 18.34 10.09 -16.75
N PRO A 115 18.61 8.91 -17.34
CA PRO A 115 17.65 7.97 -17.92
C PRO A 115 16.77 7.29 -16.84
N LEU A 116 15.65 6.68 -17.26
CA LEU A 116 14.89 5.82 -16.36
C LEU A 116 15.78 4.65 -15.90
N PRO A 117 15.76 4.29 -14.61
CA PRO A 117 16.52 3.14 -14.11
C PRO A 117 15.99 1.83 -14.71
N GLU A 118 16.86 0.82 -14.79
CA GLU A 118 16.43 -0.50 -15.24
C GLU A 118 15.47 -1.14 -14.20
N ILE A 119 14.50 -1.90 -14.70
CA ILE A 119 13.54 -2.61 -13.86
C ILE A 119 14.30 -3.59 -12.97
N GLY A 120 14.17 -3.45 -11.66
CA GLY A 120 14.83 -4.34 -10.69
C GLY A 120 16.09 -3.76 -10.04
N GLU A 121 16.58 -2.60 -10.48
CA GLU A 121 17.79 -1.96 -9.93
C GLU A 121 17.51 -0.91 -8.85
N GLU A 122 16.26 -0.44 -8.74
CA GLU A 122 15.88 0.55 -7.73
C GLU A 122 15.93 0.00 -6.30
N GLY A 123 16.11 0.88 -5.31
CA GLY A 123 16.23 0.53 -3.89
C GLY A 123 15.03 -0.19 -3.26
N VAL A 124 13.89 -0.24 -3.96
CA VAL A 124 12.72 -1.06 -3.58
C VAL A 124 12.92 -2.56 -3.85
N TYR A 125 13.82 -2.92 -4.76
CA TYR A 125 14.14 -4.30 -5.08
C TYR A 125 15.28 -4.80 -4.18
N ARG A 126 14.94 -5.58 -3.15
CA ARG A 126 15.93 -6.24 -2.29
C ARG A 126 15.99 -7.74 -2.61
N ARG A 127 17.17 -8.22 -3.02
CA ARG A 127 17.46 -9.66 -3.11
C ARG A 127 18.35 -10.07 -1.94
N VAL A 128 17.82 -10.91 -1.05
CA VAL A 128 18.65 -11.53 -0.01
C VAL A 128 19.50 -12.62 -0.67
N THR A 129 20.80 -12.39 -0.76
CA THR A 129 21.76 -13.38 -1.24
C THR A 129 22.51 -13.95 -0.04
N TYR A 130 22.56 -15.28 0.05
CA TYR A 130 23.32 -15.96 1.09
C TYR A 130 24.65 -16.43 0.50
N ASN A 131 25.76 -16.04 1.13
CA ASN A 131 27.07 -16.55 0.74
C ASN A 131 27.22 -17.99 1.24
N LYS A 132 27.00 -18.95 0.35
CA LYS A 132 27.05 -20.40 0.65
C LYS A 132 28.40 -20.83 1.24
N TYR A 133 29.50 -20.20 0.83
CA TYR A 133 30.84 -20.53 1.34
C TYR A 133 30.99 -20.15 2.81
N ILE A 134 30.48 -18.99 3.21
CA ILE A 134 30.48 -18.57 4.62
C ILE A 134 29.61 -19.52 5.45
N ILE A 135 28.44 -19.90 4.95
CA ILE A 135 27.56 -20.86 5.64
C ILE A 135 28.28 -22.21 5.85
N ILE A 136 28.91 -22.75 4.80
CA ILE A 136 29.66 -24.02 4.89
C ILE A 136 30.84 -23.89 5.85
N LEU A 137 31.57 -22.78 5.82
CA LEU A 137 32.70 -22.52 6.71
C LEU A 137 32.26 -22.51 8.18
N VAL A 138 31.19 -21.79 8.50
CA VAL A 138 30.65 -21.71 9.87
C VAL A 138 30.18 -23.08 10.35
N ILE A 139 29.44 -23.82 9.52
CA ILE A 139 29.02 -25.20 9.83
C ILE A 139 30.25 -26.09 10.07
N GLY A 140 31.28 -25.99 9.22
CA GLY A 140 32.52 -26.75 9.36
C GLY A 140 33.26 -26.46 10.68
N ILE A 141 33.33 -25.19 11.09
CA ILE A 141 33.94 -24.78 12.36
C ILE A 141 33.17 -25.37 13.55
N GLU A 142 31.84 -25.32 13.53
CA GLU A 142 31.02 -25.92 14.58
C GLU A 142 31.23 -27.44 14.68
N PHE A 143 31.28 -28.15 13.55
CA PHE A 143 31.56 -29.58 13.53
C PHE A 143 32.95 -29.91 14.08
N LEU A 144 33.98 -29.13 13.73
CA LEU A 144 35.33 -29.31 14.25
C LEU A 144 35.40 -29.06 15.76
N TYR A 145 34.70 -28.04 16.25
CA TYR A 145 34.60 -27.75 17.67
C TYR A 145 33.93 -28.90 18.44
N LEU A 146 32.77 -29.38 17.96
CA LEU A 146 32.07 -30.51 18.56
C LEU A 146 32.94 -31.78 18.56
N PHE A 147 33.63 -32.07 17.45
CA PHE A 147 34.53 -33.20 17.36
C PHE A 147 35.70 -33.11 18.36
N TRP A 148 36.29 -31.92 18.51
CA TRP A 148 37.36 -31.67 19.47
C TRP A 148 36.90 -31.88 20.92
N VAL A 149 35.72 -31.34 21.28
CA VAL A 149 35.11 -31.53 22.60
C VAL A 149 34.83 -33.01 22.89
N LEU A 150 34.25 -33.73 21.93
CA LEU A 150 33.98 -35.17 22.08
C LEU A 150 35.27 -35.97 22.28
N LYS A 151 36.34 -35.64 21.54
CA LYS A 151 37.63 -36.31 21.66
C LYS A 151 38.29 -36.09 23.03
N ILE A 152 38.15 -34.90 23.61
CA ILE A 152 38.64 -34.61 24.97
C ILE A 152 37.85 -35.39 26.01
N ARG A 153 36.53 -35.52 25.84
CA ARG A 153 35.67 -36.24 26.80
C ARG A 153 35.90 -37.75 26.84
N HIS A 154 36.48 -38.33 25.78
CA HIS A 154 36.79 -39.76 25.67
C HIS A 154 38.26 -40.11 25.97
N LYS A 155 39.07 -39.14 26.39
CA LYS A 155 40.41 -39.36 26.96
C LYS A 155 40.37 -39.20 28.46
#